data_AF-A0A1G6VT72-F1
#
_entry.id   AF-A0A1G6VT72-F1
#
_cell.length_a   1.000
_cell.length_b   1.000
_cell.length_c   1.000
_cell.angle_alpha   90.00
_cell.angle_beta   90.00
_cell.angle_gamma   90.00
#
_symmetry.space_group_name_H-M   'P 1'
#
loop_
_entity.id
_entity.type
_entity.pdbx_description
1 polymer ?
#
loop_
_entity_poly.entity_id
_entity_poly.type
_entity_poly.pdbx_seq_one_letter_code
_entity_poly.pdbx_strand_id
1 'polypeptide(L)'
;MKRGISLPEMLVVLAIMGCFIAILAVRVMPLVDQERDGRFEADMRIIAGAMETAALDGVRPDGQRTLVEKGYLKQALKPPLKGLSYQCHVQGRDAVVELVRESDHEVQKEISIARVYPA
;
A
#
# COMPACT_ATOMS: atom_id res chain seq x y z
N MET A 1 -48.65 30.95 -11.98
CA MET A 1 -48.86 30.12 -10.77
C MET A 1 -47.52 29.55 -10.33
N LYS A 2 -46.90 30.10 -9.27
CA LYS A 2 -45.67 29.54 -8.71
C LYS A 2 -46.07 28.38 -7.80
N ARG A 3 -45.89 27.13 -8.26
CA ARG A 3 -46.03 25.94 -7.40
C ARG A 3 -44.84 25.92 -6.45
N GLY A 4 -45.06 26.34 -5.20
CA GLY A 4 -44.08 26.20 -4.12
C GLY A 4 -44.06 24.76 -3.64
N ILE A 5 -42.87 24.21 -3.44
CA ILE A 5 -42.67 22.89 -2.83
C ILE A 5 -43.24 22.92 -1.41
N SER A 6 -44.07 21.93 -1.05
CA SER A 6 -44.61 21.83 0.30
C SER A 6 -43.53 21.34 1.28
N LEU A 7 -43.62 21.77 2.54
CA LEU A 7 -42.76 21.33 3.63
C LEU A 7 -42.61 19.79 3.73
N PRO A 8 -43.70 18.99 3.68
CA PRO A 8 -43.57 17.54 3.72
C PRO A 8 -42.93 16.94 2.47
N GLU A 9 -43.17 17.51 1.27
CA GLU A 9 -42.47 17.07 0.05
C GLU A 9 -40.96 17.29 0.15
N MET A 10 -40.53 18.41 0.73
CA MET A 10 -39.10 18.68 0.94
C MET A 10 -38.46 17.70 1.92
N LEU A 11 -39.19 17.29 2.96
CA LEU A 11 -38.73 16.33 3.96
C LEU A 11 -38.55 14.93 3.34
N VAL A 12 -39.50 14.50 2.49
CA VAL A 12 -39.41 13.22 1.77
C VAL A 12 -38.20 13.23 0.83
N VAL A 13 -37.96 14.31 0.09
CA VAL A 13 -36.79 14.43 -0.80
C VAL A 13 -35.49 14.34 -0.01
N LEU A 14 -35.42 14.99 1.17
CA LEU A 14 -34.25 14.93 2.05
C LEU A 14 -34.01 13.52 2.60
N ALA A 15 -35.06 12.80 2.99
CA ALA A 15 -34.97 11.42 3.46
C ALA A 15 -34.45 10.48 2.38
N ILE A 16 -34.95 10.62 1.15
CA ILE A 16 -34.49 9.83 0.00
C ILE A 16 -33.03 10.15 -0.31
N MET A 17 -32.65 11.44 -0.40
CA MET A 17 -31.26 11.85 -0.61
C MET A 17 -30.32 11.29 0.47
N GLY A 18 -30.72 11.37 1.74
CA GLY A 18 -29.93 10.85 2.86
C GLY A 18 -29.68 9.33 2.75
N CYS A 19 -30.73 8.57 2.40
CA CYS A 19 -30.59 7.12 2.15
C CYS A 19 -29.63 6.84 0.98
N PHE A 20 -29.74 7.58 -0.12
CA PHE A 20 -28.84 7.39 -1.27
C PHE A 20 -27.38 7.70 -0.92
N ILE A 21 -27.12 8.77 -0.19
CA ILE A 21 -25.77 9.14 0.25
C ILE A 21 -25.18 8.05 1.17
N ALA A 22 -25.97 7.53 2.12
CA ALA A 22 -25.53 6.47 3.02
C ALA A 22 -25.17 5.17 2.27
N ILE A 23 -26.00 4.76 1.31
CA ILE A 23 -25.76 3.56 0.49
C ILE A 23 -24.51 3.74 -0.38
N LEU A 24 -24.33 4.93 -0.97
CA LEU A 24 -23.16 5.22 -1.79
C LEU A 24 -21.88 5.21 -0.95
N ALA A 25 -21.87 5.85 0.22
CA ALA A 25 -20.70 5.90 1.10
C ALA A 25 -20.18 4.50 1.48
N VAL A 26 -21.07 3.57 1.81
CA VAL A 26 -20.70 2.18 2.16
C VAL A 26 -20.11 1.41 0.97
N ARG A 27 -20.51 1.71 -0.26
CA ARG A 27 -20.04 1.00 -1.46
C ARG A 27 -18.72 1.50 -2.02
N VAL A 28 -18.45 2.80 -1.99
CA VAL A 28 -17.20 3.35 -2.59
C VAL A 28 -15.99 3.26 -1.67
N MET A 29 -16.18 3.31 -0.36
CA MET A 29 -15.08 3.20 0.61
C MET A 29 -14.22 1.94 0.42
N PRO A 30 -14.78 0.72 0.34
CA PRO A 30 -13.97 -0.50 0.26
C PRO A 30 -13.24 -0.69 -1.08
N LEU A 31 -13.70 -0.08 -2.18
CA LEU A 31 -12.99 -0.21 -3.48
C LEU A 31 -11.67 0.57 -3.50
N VAL A 32 -11.62 1.72 -2.84
CA VAL A 32 -10.41 2.55 -2.79
C VAL A 32 -9.32 1.91 -1.95
N ASP A 33 -9.68 1.23 -0.86
CA ASP A 33 -8.71 0.53 -0.01
C ASP A 33 -8.17 -0.75 -0.66
N GLN A 34 -9.00 -1.50 -1.40
CA GLN A 34 -8.59 -2.75 -2.03
C GLN A 34 -7.61 -2.53 -3.21
N GLU A 35 -7.81 -1.49 -4.02
CA GLU A 35 -6.84 -1.14 -5.08
C GLU A 35 -5.52 -0.61 -4.51
N ARG A 36 -5.56 0.05 -3.35
CA ARG A 36 -4.36 0.52 -2.64
C ARG A 36 -3.53 -0.66 -2.16
N ASP A 37 -4.16 -1.66 -1.54
CA ASP A 37 -3.48 -2.86 -1.03
C ASP A 37 -2.78 -3.67 -2.12
N GLY A 38 -3.43 -3.83 -3.28
CA GLY A 38 -2.85 -4.56 -4.41
C GLY A 38 -1.58 -3.90 -4.96
N ARG A 39 -1.52 -2.56 -4.95
CA ARG A 39 -0.35 -1.83 -5.44
C ARG A 39 0.82 -1.91 -4.46
N PHE A 40 0.57 -1.78 -3.15
CA PHE A 40 1.62 -1.97 -2.14
C PHE A 40 2.24 -3.36 -2.23
N GLU A 41 1.41 -4.38 -2.40
CA GLU A 41 1.89 -5.75 -2.48
C GLU A 41 2.69 -6.02 -3.76
N ALA A 42 2.28 -5.44 -4.89
CA ALA A 42 3.05 -5.51 -6.13
C ALA A 42 4.44 -4.87 -5.99
N ASP A 43 4.50 -3.67 -5.41
CA ASP A 43 5.77 -2.97 -5.17
C ASP A 43 6.68 -3.76 -4.20
N MET A 44 6.12 -4.30 -3.11
CA MET A 44 6.88 -5.14 -2.17
C MET A 44 7.40 -6.43 -2.81
N ARG A 45 6.61 -7.08 -3.68
CA ARG A 45 7.05 -8.26 -4.43
C ARG A 45 8.20 -7.95 -5.40
N ILE A 46 8.19 -6.77 -6.03
CA ILE A 46 9.30 -6.34 -6.90
C ILE A 46 10.58 -6.19 -6.09
N ILE A 47 10.52 -5.53 -4.93
CA ILE A 47 11.67 -5.37 -4.03
C ILE A 47 12.15 -6.74 -3.54
N ALA A 48 11.23 -7.63 -3.15
CA ALA A 48 11.57 -8.95 -2.66
C ALA A 48 12.20 -9.84 -3.74
N GLY A 49 11.74 -9.75 -5.00
CA GLY A 49 12.39 -10.41 -6.13
C GLY A 49 13.80 -9.86 -6.44
N ALA A 50 14.01 -8.55 -6.25
CA ALA A 50 15.34 -7.95 -6.36
C ALA A 50 16.27 -8.43 -5.22
N MET A 51 15.75 -8.61 -4.01
CA MET A 51 16.49 -9.20 -2.88
C MET A 51 16.86 -10.66 -3.15
N GLU A 52 15.95 -11.44 -3.74
CA GLU A 52 16.22 -12.84 -4.13
C GLU A 52 17.32 -12.91 -5.19
N THR A 53 17.27 -12.04 -6.20
CA THR A 53 18.31 -11.94 -7.22
C THR A 53 19.66 -11.55 -6.59
N ALA A 54 19.65 -10.57 -5.69
CA ALA A 54 20.86 -10.17 -4.96
C ALA A 54 21.44 -11.32 -4.12
N ALA A 55 20.59 -12.18 -3.55
CA ALA A 55 21.01 -13.33 -2.77
C ALA A 55 21.65 -14.43 -3.63
N LEU A 56 21.17 -14.65 -4.86
CA LEU A 56 21.79 -15.56 -5.82
C LEU A 56 23.22 -15.13 -6.16
N ASP A 57 23.47 -13.82 -6.24
CA ASP A 57 24.79 -13.22 -6.40
C ASP A 57 25.59 -13.10 -5.07
N GLY A 58 25.05 -13.58 -3.95
CA GLY A 58 25.68 -13.54 -2.63
C GLY A 58 25.76 -12.16 -1.98
N VAL A 59 25.04 -11.16 -2.52
CA VAL A 59 24.99 -9.80 -2.00
C VAL A 59 23.90 -9.68 -0.95
N ARG A 60 24.24 -9.24 0.27
CA ARG A 60 23.27 -8.94 1.34
C ARG A 60 22.97 -7.42 1.41
N PRO A 61 21.94 -6.93 0.72
CA PRO A 61 21.52 -5.52 0.81
C PRO A 61 20.88 -5.18 2.16
N ASP A 62 21.40 -4.12 2.79
CA ASP A 62 20.88 -3.53 4.04
C ASP A 62 19.77 -2.49 3.78
N GLY A 63 19.29 -2.39 2.53
CA GLY A 63 18.34 -1.37 2.12
C GLY A 63 18.15 -1.27 0.61
N GLN A 64 17.09 -0.57 0.20
CA GLN A 64 16.79 -0.39 -1.22
C GLN A 64 17.91 0.33 -1.96
N ARG A 65 18.64 1.20 -1.27
CA ARG A 65 19.78 1.92 -1.85
C ARG A 65 20.83 0.95 -2.39
N THR A 66 21.15 -0.10 -1.64
CA THR A 66 22.10 -1.13 -2.07
C THR A 66 21.60 -1.92 -3.27
N LEU A 67 20.29 -2.21 -3.33
CA LEU A 67 19.67 -2.84 -4.51
C LEU A 67 19.76 -1.95 -5.75
N VAL A 68 19.64 -0.63 -5.61
CA VAL A 68 19.77 0.33 -6.72
C VAL A 68 21.22 0.48 -7.16
N GLU A 69 22.14 0.64 -6.22
CA GLU A 69 23.58 0.79 -6.52
C GLU A 69 24.17 -0.44 -7.21
N LYS A 70 23.67 -1.64 -6.86
CA LYS A 70 24.07 -2.89 -7.49
C LYS A 70 23.31 -3.20 -8.78
N GLY A 71 22.31 -2.40 -9.14
CA GLY A 71 21.55 -2.54 -10.39
C GLY A 71 20.41 -3.57 -10.36
N TYR A 72 20.12 -4.19 -9.21
CA TYR A 72 18.95 -5.07 -9.05
C TYR A 72 17.63 -4.29 -9.12
N LEU A 73 17.66 -3.02 -8.73
CA LEU A 73 16.56 -2.07 -8.93
C LEU A 73 17.03 -0.90 -9.80
N LYS A 74 16.19 -0.49 -10.76
CA LYS A 74 16.49 0.70 -11.58
C LYS A 74 16.40 2.00 -10.77
N GLN A 75 15.53 2.04 -9.77
CA GLN A 75 15.31 3.18 -8.89
C GLN A 75 14.69 2.70 -7.58
N ALA A 76 14.87 3.47 -6.50
CA ALA A 76 14.18 3.20 -5.25
C ALA A 76 12.66 3.37 -5.43
N LEU A 77 11.89 2.35 -5.05
CA LEU A 77 10.44 2.41 -5.13
C LEU A 77 9.92 3.31 -4.02
N LYS A 78 8.99 4.21 -4.37
CA LYS A 78 8.28 5.04 -3.40
C LYS A 78 6.83 4.58 -3.34
N PRO A 79 6.27 4.36 -2.14
CA PRO A 79 4.88 3.96 -2.02
C PRO A 79 3.97 5.07 -2.57
N PRO A 80 2.81 4.72 -3.15
CA PRO A 80 1.86 5.68 -3.71
C PRO A 80 1.22 6.62 -2.67
N LEU A 81 1.37 6.33 -1.37
CA LEU A 81 0.91 7.18 -0.27
C LEU A 81 2.07 8.00 0.30
N LYS A 82 1.84 9.31 0.49
CA LYS A 82 2.77 10.18 1.22
C LYS A 82 2.84 9.76 2.69
N GLY A 83 4.04 9.79 3.27
CA GLY A 83 4.29 9.40 4.65
C GLY A 83 4.44 7.91 4.88
N LEU A 84 4.56 7.10 3.82
CA LEU A 84 5.01 5.71 3.90
C LEU A 84 6.39 5.57 3.25
N SER A 85 7.17 4.61 3.73
CA SER A 85 8.48 4.25 3.18
C SER A 85 8.61 2.74 3.14
N TYR A 86 9.22 2.22 2.08
CA TYR A 86 9.60 0.81 2.04
C TYR A 86 10.99 0.65 2.65
N GLN A 87 11.10 -0.23 3.64
CA GLN A 87 12.36 -0.69 4.17
C GLN A 87 12.60 -2.13 3.72
N CYS A 88 13.84 -2.49 3.44
CA CYS A 88 14.19 -3.87 3.16
C CYS A 88 15.50 -4.19 3.84
N HIS A 89 15.57 -5.33 4.50
CA HIS A 89 16.75 -5.76 5.24
C HIS A 89 16.85 -7.29 5.20
N VAL A 90 18.03 -7.81 5.49
CA VAL A 90 18.26 -9.26 5.59
C VAL A 90 18.24 -9.65 7.05
N GLN A 91 17.28 -10.49 7.44
CA GLN A 91 17.20 -11.02 8.79
C GLN A 91 17.62 -12.49 8.80
N GLY A 92 18.89 -12.73 9.16
CA GLY A 92 19.46 -14.08 9.15
C GLY A 92 19.58 -14.66 7.73
N ARG A 93 18.68 -15.57 7.36
CA ARG A 93 18.59 -16.16 6.00
C ARG A 93 17.43 -15.63 5.19
N ASP A 94 16.62 -14.75 5.77
CA ASP A 94 15.34 -14.33 5.19
C ASP A 94 15.47 -12.90 4.66
N ALA A 95 14.83 -12.63 3.53
CA ALA A 95 14.71 -11.30 2.96
C ALA A 95 13.41 -10.67 3.46
N VAL A 96 13.50 -9.60 4.24
CA VAL A 96 12.34 -8.92 4.81
C VAL A 96 12.14 -7.59 4.10
N VAL A 97 10.90 -7.32 3.68
CA VAL A 97 10.47 -6.05 3.10
C VAL A 97 9.29 -5.53 3.91
N GLU A 98 9.43 -4.33 4.45
CA GLU A 98 8.45 -3.68 5.32
C GLU A 98 7.93 -2.40 4.68
N LEU A 99 6.64 -2.15 4.83
CA LEU A 99 6.00 -0.87 4.58
C LEU A 99 5.84 -0.15 5.91
N VAL A 100 6.65 0.87 6.13
CA VAL A 100 6.72 1.61 7.39
C VAL A 100 6.11 2.99 7.21
N ARG A 101 5.29 3.42 8.18
CA ARG A 101 4.77 4.79 8.23
C ARG A 101 5.82 5.74 8.81
N GLU A 102 6.24 6.73 8.04
CA GLU A 102 7.29 7.69 8.39
C GLU A 102 6.98 8.50 9.66
N SER A 103 5.69 8.73 9.95
CA SER A 103 5.26 9.53 11.11
C SER A 103 5.40 8.83 12.46
N ASP A 104 5.32 7.49 12.50
CA ASP A 104 5.31 6.72 13.76
C ASP A 104 6.26 5.51 13.76
N HIS A 105 6.96 5.28 12.64
CA HIS A 105 7.69 4.03 12.37
C HIS A 105 6.83 2.75 12.54
N GLU A 106 5.51 2.88 12.53
CA GLU A 106 4.60 1.74 12.61
C GLU A 106 4.66 0.92 11.31
N VAL A 107 4.95 -0.38 11.44
CA VAL A 107 4.93 -1.33 10.34
C VAL A 107 3.48 -1.59 9.95
N GLN A 108 3.09 -1.09 8.78
CA GLN A 108 1.75 -1.28 8.23
C GLN A 108 1.60 -2.66 7.59
N LYS A 109 2.67 -3.15 6.94
CA LYS A 109 2.68 -4.44 6.25
C LYS A 109 4.11 -4.95 6.11
N GLU A 110 4.30 -6.25 6.30
CA GLU A 110 5.60 -6.92 6.13
C GLU A 110 5.42 -8.10 5.18
N ILE A 111 6.41 -8.30 4.30
CA ILE A 111 6.57 -9.52 3.51
C ILE A 111 7.97 -10.05 3.79
N SER A 112 8.05 -11.26 4.32
CA SER A 112 9.29 -11.99 4.49
C SER A 112 9.35 -13.14 3.49
N ILE A 113 10.47 -13.25 2.77
CA ILE A 113 10.80 -14.42 1.95
C ILE A 113 11.83 -15.24 2.71
N ALA A 114 11.40 -16.42 3.15
CA ALA A 114 12.25 -17.31 3.94
C ALA A 114 13.32 -18.01 3.07
N ARG A 115 14.50 -18.23 3.66
CA ARG A 115 15.58 -19.07 3.12
C ARG A 115 16.14 -18.58 1.77
N VAL A 116 16.26 -17.27 1.63
CA VAL A 116 16.79 -16.61 0.43
C VAL A 116 18.32 -16.61 0.42
N TYR A 117 18.95 -16.44 1.59
CA TYR A 117 20.41 -16.36 1.70
C TYR A 117 21.04 -17.68 2.15
N PRO A 118 22.19 -18.08 1.57
CA PRO A 118 22.96 -19.22 2.05
C PRO A 118 23.53 -18.95 3.45
N ALA A 119 23.69 -20.06 4.19
CA ALA A 119 24.17 -20.14 5.56
C ALA A 119 25.56 -19.55 5.76
#